data_AF-A0A0V1HZ24-F1
#
_entry.id   AF-A0A0V1HZ24-F1
#
_cell.length_a   1.000
_cell.length_b   1.000
_cell.length_c   1.000
_cell.angle_alpha   90.00
_cell.angle_beta   90.00
_cell.angle_gamma   90.00
#
_symmetry.space_group_name_H-M   'P 1'
#
loop_
_entity.id
_entity.type
_entity.pdbx_description
1 polymer ?
#
loop_
_entity_poly.entity_id
_entity_poly.type
_entity_poly.pdbx_seq_one_letter_code
_entity_poly.pdbx_strand_id
1 'polypeptide(L)'
;MFPWTTNSSFFASAVVNSMNSVGSGKISGGIRSRTFDSISWEMIVEYADDTSCHIKEIGIECGILKNGSHYSAGVFMDIAKNLSENVIGVISAKAGTQCSVTTTLNYSRRQFNMAVASTVGVPVSMLAATCVFSTADKSNIIGTTMKFGTMGLIWSHTQQHTVSNTSIQTVVQIHYPIGAYFSIKVKRANQTYQVNFTLFEEEFGAEALGVTMLLQLASYSLHRFILKPCFKKIWNKFMKPSYDDDIQNSTNQAKHEEHEALIQLMRKEAVRLTAVEEQRKGLVIIDASYGCNRSNDINVTIPLQLLVRNSKLIIQKDVDKNSLNGFYDPFPYEQKWLKIRYKFLEQLHECIISEHDAVEIPKQNHRIS
;
A
#
# COMPACT_ATOMS: atom_id res chain seq x y z
N MET A 1 -13.37 -30.87 33.06
CA MET A 1 -14.07 -31.28 31.83
C MET A 1 -14.14 -30.05 30.94
N PHE A 2 -13.28 -29.95 29.93
CA PHE A 2 -13.20 -28.75 29.07
C PHE A 2 -14.48 -28.66 28.22
N PRO A 3 -15.26 -27.56 28.31
CA PRO A 3 -16.52 -27.46 27.60
C PRO A 3 -16.28 -27.32 26.09
N TRP A 4 -16.73 -28.31 25.33
CA TRP A 4 -16.76 -28.27 23.88
C TRP A 4 -18.02 -27.54 23.40
N THR A 5 -17.85 -26.54 22.54
CA THR A 5 -18.93 -25.79 21.89
C THR A 5 -18.89 -25.95 20.37
N THR A 6 -19.91 -25.46 19.66
CA THR A 6 -19.98 -25.44 18.19
C THR A 6 -18.84 -24.65 17.52
N ASN A 7 -18.14 -23.80 18.27
CA ASN A 7 -16.96 -23.03 17.82
C ASN A 7 -15.63 -23.65 18.29
N SER A 8 -15.61 -24.97 18.49
CA SER A 8 -14.37 -25.71 18.79
C SER A 8 -13.74 -26.22 17.50
N SER A 9 -12.44 -25.99 17.33
CA SER A 9 -11.67 -26.50 16.21
C SER A 9 -10.50 -27.35 16.70
N PHE A 10 -10.25 -28.43 15.98
CA PHE A 10 -9.03 -29.21 16.07
C PHE A 10 -8.12 -28.80 14.92
N PHE A 11 -6.83 -28.63 15.19
CA PHE A 11 -5.84 -28.43 14.16
C PHE A 11 -4.66 -29.35 14.39
N ALA A 12 -4.12 -29.87 13.29
CA ALA A 12 -2.87 -30.60 13.28
C ALA A 12 -1.99 -30.00 12.18
N SER A 13 -0.75 -29.70 12.51
CA SER A 13 0.24 -29.13 11.61
C SER A 13 1.55 -29.89 11.78
N ALA A 14 2.10 -30.36 10.67
CA ALA A 14 3.42 -30.98 10.63
C ALA A 14 4.33 -30.13 9.73
N VAL A 15 5.50 -29.79 10.23
CA VAL A 15 6.55 -29.05 9.52
C VAL A 15 7.77 -29.95 9.45
N VAL A 16 8.23 -30.24 8.24
CA VAL A 16 9.44 -31.04 8.00
C VAL A 16 10.44 -30.17 7.25
N ASN A 17 11.60 -29.95 7.85
CA ASN A 17 12.72 -29.23 7.26
C ASN A 17 13.87 -30.19 7.00
N SER A 18 14.35 -30.27 5.77
CA SER A 18 15.52 -31.06 5.39
C SER A 18 16.59 -30.17 4.79
N MET A 19 17.80 -30.19 5.36
CA MET A 19 18.94 -29.43 4.86
C MET A 19 20.21 -30.27 4.95
N ASN A 20 20.95 -30.40 3.83
CA ASN A 20 22.18 -31.20 3.73
C ASN A 20 22.07 -32.62 4.30
N SER A 21 21.03 -33.37 3.91
CA SER A 21 20.77 -34.75 4.34
C SER A 21 20.47 -34.93 5.84
N VAL A 22 20.31 -33.86 6.60
CA VAL A 22 19.78 -33.86 7.97
C VAL A 22 18.34 -33.33 7.95
N GLY A 23 17.39 -34.18 8.34
CA GLY A 23 15.98 -33.85 8.45
C GLY A 23 15.58 -33.55 9.90
N SER A 24 14.83 -32.47 10.12
CA SER A 24 14.13 -32.18 11.38
C SER A 24 12.63 -32.11 11.11
N GLY A 25 11.85 -32.73 11.98
CA GLY A 25 10.38 -32.75 11.89
C GLY A 25 9.78 -32.21 13.17
N LYS A 26 8.78 -31.34 13.03
CA LYS A 26 7.94 -30.87 14.13
C LYS A 26 6.49 -31.21 13.82
N ILE A 27 5.86 -32.00 14.67
CA ILE A 27 4.42 -32.25 14.63
C ILE A 27 3.80 -31.44 15.77
N SER A 28 2.77 -30.66 15.46
CA SER A 28 2.00 -29.88 16.42
C SER A 28 0.53 -30.21 16.25
N GLY A 29 -0.16 -30.52 17.33
CA GLY A 29 -1.59 -30.80 17.35
C GLY A 29 -2.24 -30.02 18.48
N GLY A 30 -3.39 -29.42 18.22
CA GLY A 30 -4.04 -28.60 19.23
C GLY A 30 -5.55 -28.58 19.09
N ILE A 31 -6.19 -28.31 20.22
CA ILE A 31 -7.63 -28.06 20.29
C ILE A 31 -7.80 -26.62 20.77
N ARG A 32 -8.61 -25.86 20.05
CA ARG A 32 -9.00 -24.51 20.43
C ARG A 32 -10.51 -24.45 20.52
N SER A 33 -11.04 -23.87 21.58
CA SER A 33 -12.48 -23.66 21.70
C SER A 33 -12.79 -22.23 22.14
N ARG A 34 -13.77 -21.62 21.48
CA ARG A 34 -14.36 -20.35 21.90
C ARG A 34 -15.71 -20.64 22.53
N THR A 35 -15.78 -20.49 23.84
CA THR A 35 -17.00 -20.80 24.60
C THR A 35 -17.91 -19.56 24.72
N PHE A 36 -17.35 -18.34 24.72
CA PHE A 36 -18.06 -17.04 24.61
C PHE A 36 -17.12 -15.96 24.02
N ASP A 37 -17.63 -14.78 23.63
CA ASP A 37 -16.83 -13.63 23.12
C ASP A 37 -15.66 -13.22 24.05
N SER A 38 -15.72 -13.59 25.33
CA SER A 38 -14.73 -13.27 26.36
C SER A 38 -13.88 -14.47 26.85
N ILE A 39 -14.27 -15.72 26.57
CA ILE A 39 -13.59 -16.92 27.10
C ILE A 39 -13.19 -17.85 25.95
N SER A 40 -11.88 -17.95 25.75
CA SER A 40 -11.25 -18.87 24.82
C SER A 40 -10.16 -19.66 25.52
N TRP A 41 -10.16 -20.97 25.29
CA TRP A 41 -9.06 -21.84 25.71
C TRP A 41 -8.43 -22.53 24.51
N GLU A 42 -7.14 -22.78 24.61
CA GLU A 42 -6.35 -23.46 23.60
C GLU A 42 -5.36 -24.40 24.26
N MET A 43 -5.29 -25.65 23.80
CA MET A 43 -4.28 -26.61 24.19
C MET A 43 -3.48 -26.99 22.94
N ILE A 44 -2.16 -26.88 23.00
CA ILE A 44 -1.25 -27.26 21.92
C ILE A 44 -0.24 -28.26 22.48
N VAL A 45 -0.13 -29.41 21.83
CA VAL A 45 0.91 -30.40 22.07
C VAL A 45 1.84 -30.40 20.87
N GLU A 46 3.13 -30.22 21.12
CA GLU A 46 4.15 -30.29 20.09
C GLU A 46 5.11 -31.45 20.37
N TYR A 47 5.43 -32.18 19.32
CA TYR A 47 6.35 -33.30 19.31
C TYR A 47 7.39 -33.08 18.20
N ALA A 48 8.62 -32.82 18.61
CA ALA A 48 9.79 -32.76 17.74
C ALA A 48 10.92 -33.58 18.40
N ASP A 49 12.11 -33.00 18.59
CA ASP A 49 13.17 -33.58 19.42
C ASP A 49 12.83 -33.47 20.93
N ASP A 50 12.11 -32.41 21.30
CA ASP A 50 11.54 -32.19 22.64
C ASP A 50 10.01 -32.33 22.57
N THR A 51 9.39 -32.71 23.70
CA THR A 51 7.92 -32.75 23.80
C THR A 51 7.41 -31.59 24.67
N SER A 52 6.49 -30.80 24.13
CA SER A 52 5.90 -29.67 24.85
C SER A 52 4.38 -29.74 24.84
N CYS A 53 3.78 -29.30 25.94
CA CYS A 53 2.34 -29.14 26.06
C CYS A 53 2.07 -27.77 26.64
N HIS A 54 1.24 -26.97 25.97
CA HIS A 54 0.86 -25.62 26.34
C HIS A 54 -0.66 -25.56 26.48
N ILE A 55 -1.15 -24.94 27.54
CA ILE A 55 -2.56 -24.65 27.76
C ILE A 55 -2.69 -23.16 27.98
N LYS A 56 -3.48 -22.49 27.16
CA LYS A 56 -3.76 -21.06 27.25
C LYS A 56 -5.22 -20.82 27.54
N GLU A 57 -5.50 -20.03 28.56
CA GLU A 57 -6.84 -19.64 28.99
C GLU A 57 -6.80 -18.20 29.52
N ILE A 58 -7.62 -17.31 28.95
CA ILE A 58 -7.83 -15.93 29.45
C ILE A 58 -6.50 -15.19 29.75
N GLY A 59 -5.56 -15.24 28.81
CA GLY A 59 -4.26 -14.53 28.93
C GLY A 59 -3.23 -15.20 29.85
N ILE A 60 -3.56 -16.33 30.47
CA ILE A 60 -2.62 -17.20 31.20
C ILE A 60 -2.26 -18.38 30.30
N GLU A 61 -0.98 -18.66 30.16
CA GLU A 61 -0.44 -19.81 29.44
C GLU A 61 0.42 -20.66 30.39
N CYS A 62 0.05 -21.92 30.58
CA CYS A 62 0.78 -22.89 31.36
C CYS A 62 1.39 -23.92 30.42
N GLY A 63 2.68 -24.19 30.55
CA GLY A 63 3.40 -25.12 29.68
C GLY A 63 4.30 -26.08 30.45
N ILE A 64 4.42 -27.30 29.93
CA ILE A 64 5.41 -28.28 30.37
C ILE A 64 6.24 -28.66 29.15
N LEU A 65 7.56 -28.60 29.28
CA LEU A 65 8.53 -28.99 28.27
C LEU A 65 9.42 -30.10 28.83
N LYS A 66 9.48 -31.21 28.10
CA LYS A 66 10.39 -32.34 28.35
C LYS A 66 11.51 -32.30 27.33
N ASN A 67 12.73 -32.11 27.83
CA ASN A 67 13.96 -32.19 27.05
C ASN A 67 14.80 -33.37 27.56
N GLY A 68 14.83 -34.46 26.79
CA GLY A 68 15.43 -35.73 27.22
C GLY A 68 14.82 -36.25 28.54
N SER A 69 15.63 -36.29 29.61
CA SER A 69 15.22 -36.70 30.96
C SER A 69 14.73 -35.54 31.84
N HIS A 70 14.89 -34.30 31.41
CA HIS A 70 14.55 -33.12 32.20
C HIS A 70 13.15 -32.62 31.89
N TYR A 71 12.38 -32.34 32.93
CA TYR A 71 11.06 -31.71 32.85
C TYR A 71 11.16 -30.28 33.36
N SER A 72 10.64 -29.35 32.59
CA SER A 72 10.50 -27.95 32.98
C SER A 72 9.04 -27.54 32.85
N ALA A 73 8.54 -26.85 33.86
CA ALA A 73 7.20 -26.29 33.86
C ALA A 73 7.30 -24.76 33.96
N GLY A 74 6.37 -24.08 33.31
CA GLY A 74 6.29 -22.63 33.35
C GLY A 74 4.86 -22.14 33.23
N VAL A 75 4.63 -20.95 33.78
CA VAL A 75 3.39 -20.19 33.69
C VAL A 75 3.77 -18.81 33.15
N PHE A 76 3.01 -18.34 32.18
CA PHE A 76 3.15 -17.03 31.57
C PHE A 76 1.80 -16.33 31.63
N MET A 77 1.77 -15.07 32.07
CA MET A 77 0.55 -14.30 32.24
C MET A 77 0.75 -12.94 31.61
N ASP A 78 -0.11 -12.56 30.67
CA ASP A 78 -0.11 -11.25 30.03
C ASP A 78 -1.41 -10.51 30.33
N ILE A 79 -1.29 -9.35 30.97
CA ILE A 79 -2.41 -8.44 31.22
C ILE A 79 -2.13 -7.14 30.49
N ALA A 80 -2.97 -6.82 29.51
CA ALA A 80 -2.94 -5.54 28.81
C ALA A 80 -4.15 -4.69 29.19
N LYS A 81 -3.94 -3.41 29.48
CA LYS A 81 -4.99 -2.45 29.80
C LYS A 81 -4.72 -1.10 29.13
N ASN A 82 -5.75 -0.54 28.51
CA ASN A 82 -5.71 0.84 28.02
C ASN A 82 -5.79 1.78 29.23
N LEU A 83 -4.74 2.56 29.45
CA LEU A 83 -4.65 3.55 30.54
C LEU A 83 -5.14 4.92 30.07
N SER A 84 -4.94 5.24 28.79
CA SER A 84 -5.53 6.39 28.11
C SER A 84 -5.75 6.06 26.63
N GLU A 85 -6.35 6.98 25.86
CA GLU A 85 -6.57 6.83 24.41
C GLU A 85 -5.27 6.50 23.65
N ASN A 86 -4.13 7.03 24.11
CA ASN A 86 -2.84 6.88 23.46
C ASN A 86 -1.84 6.06 24.28
N VAL A 87 -2.24 5.47 25.42
CA VAL A 87 -1.35 4.70 26.31
C VAL A 87 -1.94 3.33 26.63
N ILE A 88 -1.16 2.30 26.33
CA ILE A 88 -1.46 0.90 26.68
C ILE A 88 -0.40 0.41 27.66
N GLY A 89 -0.83 0.01 28.85
CA GLY A 89 0.01 -0.67 29.83
C GLY A 89 -0.11 -2.18 29.65
N VAL A 90 1.02 -2.88 29.64
CA VAL A 90 1.05 -4.35 29.62
C VAL A 90 1.96 -4.85 30.72
N ILE A 91 1.45 -5.76 31.54
CA ILE A 91 2.22 -6.48 32.55
C ILE A 91 2.30 -7.93 32.12
N SER A 92 3.52 -8.42 31.91
CA SER A 92 3.83 -9.78 31.52
C SER A 92 4.62 -10.46 32.64
N ALA A 93 4.04 -11.47 33.27
CA ALA A 93 4.69 -12.25 34.33
C ALA A 93 5.03 -13.65 33.81
N LYS A 94 6.28 -14.05 33.97
CA LYS A 94 6.82 -15.37 33.67
C LYS A 94 7.24 -16.02 34.99
N ALA A 95 6.79 -17.24 35.23
CA ALA A 95 7.18 -18.07 36.36
C ALA A 95 7.56 -19.47 35.85
N GLY A 96 8.60 -20.09 36.38
CA GLY A 96 9.09 -21.39 35.92
C GLY A 96 10.58 -21.54 36.19
N THR A 97 11.33 -22.08 35.24
CA THR A 97 12.81 -22.14 35.33
C THR A 97 13.47 -20.76 35.32
N GLN A 98 12.81 -19.77 34.71
CA GLN A 98 13.16 -18.36 34.78
C GLN A 98 11.93 -17.57 35.21
N CYS A 99 12.10 -16.72 36.21
CA CYS A 99 11.02 -15.89 36.74
C CYS A 99 11.30 -14.43 36.41
N SER A 100 10.37 -13.76 35.74
CA SER A 100 10.48 -12.34 35.44
C SER A 100 9.12 -11.68 35.37
N VAL A 101 9.06 -10.42 35.79
CA VAL A 101 7.89 -9.55 35.65
C VAL A 101 8.31 -8.37 34.79
N THR A 102 7.66 -8.21 33.65
CA THR A 102 7.91 -7.12 32.70
C THR A 102 6.71 -6.19 32.68
N THR A 103 6.90 -4.95 33.15
CA THR A 103 5.91 -3.89 33.04
C THR A 103 6.28 -3.01 31.86
N THR A 104 5.42 -2.93 30.84
CA THR A 104 5.61 -2.08 29.66
C THR A 104 4.52 -1.03 29.55
N LEU A 105 4.90 0.18 29.17
CA LEU A 105 4.02 1.30 28.88
C LEU A 105 4.27 1.72 27.43
N ASN A 106 3.30 1.49 26.58
CA ASN A 106 3.33 1.85 25.16
C ASN A 106 2.51 3.11 24.94
N TYR A 107 3.17 4.18 24.51
CA TYR A 107 2.57 5.42 24.07
C TYR A 107 2.63 5.51 22.53
N SER A 108 1.48 5.70 21.87
CA SER A 108 1.43 5.84 20.42
C SER A 108 0.61 7.06 20.04
N ARG A 109 1.20 7.99 19.27
CA ARG A 109 0.52 9.18 18.76
C ARG A 109 0.97 9.51 17.35
N ARG A 110 0.07 9.30 16.37
CA ARG A 110 0.26 9.60 14.94
C ARG A 110 1.56 8.98 14.36
N GLN A 111 2.65 9.73 14.45
CA GLN A 111 3.96 9.44 13.87
C GLN A 111 5.00 9.03 14.93
N PHE A 112 4.70 9.23 16.21
CA PHE A 112 5.61 8.98 17.31
C PHE A 112 5.09 7.83 18.17
N ASN A 113 5.93 6.83 18.37
CA ASN A 113 5.70 5.71 19.26
C ASN A 113 6.82 5.67 20.29
N MET A 114 6.46 5.57 21.56
CA MET A 114 7.40 5.44 22.66
C MET A 114 6.98 4.26 23.53
N ALA A 115 7.95 3.44 23.93
CA ALA A 115 7.71 2.33 24.84
C ALA A 115 8.73 2.39 25.98
N VAL A 116 8.26 2.30 27.21
CA VAL A 116 9.11 2.16 28.39
C VAL A 116 8.80 0.81 29.03
N ALA A 117 9.81 -0.01 29.23
CA ALA A 117 9.68 -1.34 29.78
C ALA A 117 10.61 -1.54 30.97
N SER A 118 10.13 -2.17 32.01
CA SER A 118 10.89 -2.57 33.19
C SER A 118 10.69 -4.06 33.41
N THR A 119 11.70 -4.85 33.12
CA THR A 119 11.77 -6.28 33.38
C THR A 119 12.57 -6.50 34.65
N VAL A 120 11.95 -7.08 35.67
CA VAL A 120 12.63 -7.50 36.91
C VAL A 120 12.54 -9.01 36.98
N GLY A 121 13.67 -9.70 37.01
CA GLY A 121 13.69 -11.16 36.98
C GLY A 121 15.06 -11.77 37.13
N VAL A 122 15.05 -13.09 37.29
CA VAL A 122 16.24 -13.94 37.38
C VAL A 122 16.31 -14.77 36.10
N PRO A 123 17.41 -14.72 35.33
CA PRO A 123 18.71 -14.13 35.67
C PRO A 123 18.89 -12.64 35.29
N VAL A 124 17.96 -12.03 34.55
CA VAL A 124 18.14 -10.68 33.98
C VAL A 124 17.09 -9.70 34.46
N SER A 125 17.54 -8.56 34.98
CA SER A 125 16.71 -7.39 35.24
C SER A 125 17.16 -6.23 34.35
N MET A 126 16.22 -5.56 33.69
CA MET A 126 16.49 -4.58 32.63
C MET A 126 15.41 -3.50 32.57
N LEU A 127 15.83 -2.25 32.44
CA LEU A 127 15.04 -1.11 32.04
C LEU A 127 15.28 -0.85 30.55
N ALA A 128 14.23 -0.61 29.78
CA ALA A 128 14.32 -0.30 28.37
C ALA A 128 13.43 0.89 28.01
N ALA A 129 13.96 1.80 27.20
CA ALA A 129 13.24 2.91 26.62
C ALA A 129 13.44 2.89 25.10
N THR A 130 12.34 2.81 24.37
CA THR A 130 12.31 2.74 22.91
C THR A 130 11.53 3.92 22.38
N CYS A 131 12.13 4.70 21.49
CA CYS A 131 11.47 5.79 20.79
C CYS A 131 11.55 5.53 19.29
N VAL A 132 10.39 5.43 18.63
CA VAL A 132 10.26 5.21 17.19
C VAL A 132 9.50 6.37 16.59
N PHE A 133 10.13 7.03 15.63
CA PHE A 133 9.54 8.07 14.82
C PHE A 133 9.34 7.55 13.40
N SER A 134 8.12 7.59 12.90
CA SER A 134 7.77 7.25 11.52
C SER A 134 7.26 8.48 10.78
N THR A 135 7.69 8.69 9.54
CA THR A 135 7.11 9.71 8.66
C THR A 135 5.63 9.42 8.36
N ALA A 136 4.84 10.44 7.99
CA ALA A 136 3.42 10.31 7.65
C ALA A 136 3.13 9.15 6.69
N ASP A 137 3.94 9.05 5.64
CA ASP A 137 3.80 8.05 4.58
C ASP A 137 4.35 6.67 4.97
N LYS A 138 4.81 6.49 6.23
CA LYS A 138 5.53 5.31 6.74
C LYS A 138 6.75 4.87 5.91
N SER A 139 7.21 5.72 5.01
CA SER A 139 8.35 5.47 4.13
C SER A 139 9.66 5.46 4.89
N ASN A 140 9.84 6.36 5.87
CA ASN A 140 11.01 6.40 6.74
C ASN A 140 10.61 6.14 8.19
N ILE A 141 11.31 5.22 8.83
CA ILE A 141 11.15 4.89 10.25
C ILE A 141 12.52 4.99 10.91
N ILE A 142 12.63 5.81 11.94
CA ILE A 142 13.83 5.99 12.75
C ILE A 142 13.49 5.55 14.17
N GLY A 143 14.21 4.56 14.68
CA GLY A 143 14.05 4.02 16.02
C GLY A 143 15.32 4.16 16.83
N THR A 144 15.21 4.56 18.09
CA THR A 144 16.30 4.52 19.07
C THR A 144 15.82 3.73 20.28
N THR A 145 16.58 2.71 20.68
CA THR A 145 16.29 1.91 21.87
C THR A 145 17.48 1.95 22.79
N MET A 146 17.24 2.31 24.03
CA MET A 146 18.19 2.25 25.14
C MET A 146 17.72 1.17 26.09
N LYS A 147 18.59 0.21 26.43
CA LYS A 147 18.33 -0.79 27.46
C LYS A 147 19.47 -0.76 28.46
N PHE A 148 19.16 -0.83 29.74
CA PHE A 148 20.10 -0.78 30.83
C PHE A 148 19.70 -1.84 31.85
N GLY A 149 20.61 -2.72 32.23
CA GLY A 149 20.28 -3.80 33.15
C GLY A 149 21.49 -4.53 33.69
N THR A 150 21.23 -5.67 34.31
CA THR A 150 22.27 -6.52 34.92
C THR A 150 23.29 -7.06 33.91
N MET A 151 22.92 -7.13 32.63
CA MET A 151 23.80 -7.52 31.52
C MET A 151 24.52 -6.35 30.84
N GLY A 152 24.41 -5.13 31.39
CA GLY A 152 25.06 -3.94 30.88
C GLY A 152 24.13 -2.99 30.14
N LEU A 153 24.73 -2.14 29.29
CA LEU A 153 24.04 -1.10 28.53
C LEU A 153 23.95 -1.51 27.06
N ILE A 154 22.73 -1.54 26.52
CA ILE A 154 22.46 -1.78 25.11
C ILE A 154 21.86 -0.53 24.51
N TRP A 155 22.64 0.19 23.73
CA TRP A 155 22.12 1.27 22.90
C TRP A 155 21.96 0.77 21.47
N SER A 156 20.85 1.09 20.82
CA SER A 156 20.64 0.75 19.42
C SER A 156 19.92 1.84 18.68
N HIS A 157 20.40 2.11 17.48
CA HIS A 157 19.77 3.00 16.54
C HIS A 157 19.42 2.26 15.26
N THR A 158 18.20 2.46 14.80
CA THR A 158 17.60 1.78 13.66
C THR A 158 17.09 2.82 12.68
N GLN A 159 17.50 2.71 11.42
CA GLN A 159 16.96 3.49 10.32
C GLN A 159 16.40 2.53 9.30
N GLN A 160 15.11 2.67 8.97
CA GLN A 160 14.44 1.86 7.97
C GLN A 160 13.80 2.77 6.92
N HIS A 161 13.96 2.38 5.66
CA HIS A 161 13.32 3.01 4.52
C HIS A 161 12.63 1.97 3.67
N THR A 162 11.33 2.19 3.49
CA THR A 162 10.45 1.31 2.76
C THR A 162 10.03 2.01 1.47
N VAL A 163 10.30 1.37 0.33
CA VAL A 163 9.86 1.81 -1.00
C VAL A 163 9.05 0.68 -1.61
N SER A 164 7.76 0.92 -1.85
CA SER A 164 6.84 -0.10 -2.39
C SER A 164 6.95 -1.41 -1.59
N ASN A 165 7.51 -2.48 -2.16
CA ASN A 165 7.66 -3.80 -1.53
C ASN A 165 9.09 -4.13 -1.05
N THR A 166 10.00 -3.16 -1.02
CA THR A 166 11.38 -3.35 -0.53
C THR A 166 11.67 -2.43 0.65
N SER A 167 12.05 -3.00 1.79
CA SER A 167 12.49 -2.23 2.97
C SER A 167 13.96 -2.50 3.26
N ILE A 168 14.75 -1.43 3.31
CA ILE A 168 16.15 -1.48 3.73
C ILE A 168 16.23 -0.92 5.15
N GLN A 169 16.81 -1.69 6.05
CA GLN A 169 16.99 -1.35 7.45
C GLN A 169 18.47 -1.45 7.82
N THR A 170 18.97 -0.40 8.44
CA THR A 170 20.32 -0.32 9.00
C THR A 170 20.21 -0.19 10.51
N VAL A 171 20.94 -1.04 11.24
CA VAL A 171 20.93 -1.07 12.70
C VAL A 171 22.35 -0.95 13.21
N VAL A 172 22.63 0.07 14.02
CA VAL A 172 23.87 0.22 14.78
C VAL A 172 23.55 -0.10 16.23
N GLN A 173 24.30 -1.00 16.86
CA GLN A 173 24.09 -1.41 18.25
C GLN A 173 25.40 -1.40 19.03
N ILE A 174 25.33 -0.91 20.25
CA ILE A 174 26.41 -0.92 21.23
C ILE A 174 25.93 -1.74 22.40
N HIS A 175 26.65 -2.79 22.75
CA HIS A 175 26.43 -3.62 23.92
C HIS A 175 27.64 -3.46 24.84
N TYR A 176 27.58 -2.58 25.81
CA TYR A 176 28.64 -2.41 26.79
C TYR A 176 28.46 -3.42 27.94
N PRO A 177 29.47 -4.25 28.28
CA PRO A 177 30.88 -4.18 27.84
C PRO A 177 31.28 -5.10 26.66
N ILE A 178 30.35 -5.86 26.08
CA ILE A 178 30.63 -6.93 25.10
C ILE A 178 31.25 -6.42 23.78
N GLY A 179 30.66 -5.42 23.14
CA GLY A 179 31.11 -4.95 21.83
C GLY A 179 30.09 -4.12 21.05
N ALA A 180 30.44 -3.77 19.81
CA ALA A 180 29.58 -3.03 18.89
C ALA A 180 29.27 -3.83 17.62
N TYR A 181 28.03 -3.71 17.16
CA TYR A 181 27.49 -4.48 16.04
C TYR A 181 26.81 -3.56 15.03
N PHE A 182 26.94 -3.93 13.77
CA PHE A 182 26.28 -3.26 12.66
C PHE A 182 25.55 -4.28 11.81
N SER A 183 24.26 -4.08 11.59
CA SER A 183 23.43 -4.98 10.81
C SER A 183 22.76 -4.26 9.67
N ILE A 184 22.85 -4.83 8.47
CA ILE A 184 22.07 -4.42 7.30
C ILE A 184 21.03 -5.51 7.06
N LYS A 185 19.75 -5.13 7.04
CA LYS A 185 18.62 -6.00 6.70
C LYS A 185 17.88 -5.45 5.48
N VAL A 186 17.76 -6.24 4.44
CA VAL A 186 16.96 -5.93 3.25
C VAL A 186 15.82 -6.94 3.17
N LYS A 187 14.59 -6.46 3.28
CA LYS A 187 13.40 -7.27 3.00
C LYS A 187 12.86 -6.90 1.63
N ARG A 188 12.66 -7.89 0.77
CA ARG A 188 12.04 -7.73 -0.54
C ARG A 188 10.92 -8.77 -0.67
N ALA A 189 9.68 -8.32 -0.74
CA ALA A 189 8.51 -9.19 -0.72
C ALA A 189 8.58 -10.22 0.44
N ASN A 190 8.74 -11.51 0.14
CA ASN A 190 8.79 -12.59 1.14
C ASN A 190 10.22 -13.06 1.49
N GLN A 191 11.26 -12.39 0.98
CA GLN A 191 12.66 -12.74 1.24
C GLN A 191 13.32 -11.68 2.14
N THR A 192 14.08 -12.12 3.14
CA THR A 192 14.85 -11.24 4.05
C THR A 192 16.32 -11.60 3.99
N TYR A 193 17.15 -10.67 3.52
CA TYR A 193 18.60 -10.76 3.52
C TYR A 193 19.14 -9.96 4.71
N GLN A 194 19.91 -10.59 5.59
CA GLN A 194 20.51 -9.94 6.75
C GLN A 194 22.00 -10.25 6.79
N VAL A 195 22.82 -9.20 6.88
CA VAL A 195 24.26 -9.28 7.10
C VAL A 195 24.58 -8.56 8.41
N ASN A 196 25.29 -9.23 9.31
CA ASN A 196 25.73 -8.69 10.59
C ASN A 196 27.25 -8.58 10.58
N PHE A 197 27.75 -7.42 10.99
CA PHE A 197 29.16 -7.13 11.13
C PHE A 197 29.44 -6.89 12.61
N THR A 198 30.38 -7.64 13.18
CA THR A 198 30.92 -7.40 14.52
C THR A 198 32.10 -6.45 14.36
N LEU A 199 32.08 -5.32 15.05
CA LEU A 199 33.09 -4.26 14.88
C LEU A 199 34.21 -4.38 15.91
N PHE A 200 33.85 -4.69 17.15
CA PHE A 200 34.77 -4.79 18.28
C PHE A 200 34.40 -5.98 19.15
N GLU A 201 35.42 -6.69 19.60
CA GLU A 201 35.34 -7.80 20.55
C GLU A 201 36.23 -7.43 21.76
N GLU A 202 35.63 -7.41 22.95
CA GLU A 202 36.26 -7.41 24.28
C GLU A 202 37.04 -6.19 24.83
N GLU A 203 37.36 -5.13 24.07
CA GLU A 203 37.96 -3.90 24.68
C GLU A 203 37.17 -2.62 24.37
N PHE A 204 36.29 -2.23 25.31
CA PHE A 204 35.45 -1.04 25.17
C PHE A 204 36.18 0.24 25.65
N GLY A 205 37.08 0.75 24.82
CA GLY A 205 37.72 2.06 25.01
C GLY A 205 36.90 3.24 24.47
N ALA A 206 37.35 4.48 24.70
CA ALA A 206 36.74 5.69 24.11
C ALA A 206 36.71 5.66 22.57
N GLU A 207 37.62 4.90 21.96
CA GLU A 207 37.71 4.68 20.52
C GLU A 207 36.48 3.96 19.95
N ALA A 208 35.89 3.00 20.68
CA ALA A 208 34.68 2.30 20.25
C ALA A 208 33.47 3.24 20.19
N LEU A 209 33.38 4.21 21.11
CA LEU A 209 32.35 5.26 21.06
C LEU A 209 32.56 6.18 19.85
N GLY A 210 33.81 6.53 19.53
CA GLY A 210 34.14 7.31 18.34
C GLY A 210 33.75 6.60 17.04
N VAL A 211 34.13 5.34 16.88
CA VAL A 211 33.84 4.55 15.67
C VAL A 211 32.34 4.30 15.50
N THR A 212 31.61 4.04 16.59
CA THR A 212 30.14 3.86 16.52
C THR A 212 29.41 5.15 16.17
N MET A 213 29.85 6.29 16.69
CA MET A 213 29.33 7.61 16.31
C MET A 213 29.64 7.95 14.85
N LEU A 214 30.84 7.60 14.35
CA LEU A 214 31.18 7.73 12.93
C LEU A 214 30.30 6.84 12.06
N LEU A 215 30.07 5.58 12.44
CA LEU A 215 29.23 4.66 11.68
C LEU A 215 27.76 5.09 11.65
N GLN A 216 27.28 5.68 12.74
CA GLN A 216 25.97 6.32 12.81
C GLN A 216 25.85 7.47 11.80
N LEU A 217 26.85 8.36 11.75
CA LEU A 217 26.88 9.46 10.79
C LEU A 217 27.01 8.95 9.35
N ALA A 218 27.81 7.92 9.12
CA ALA A 218 27.99 7.29 7.82
C ALA A 218 26.70 6.64 7.31
N SER A 219 26.00 5.88 8.17
CA SER A 219 24.71 5.27 7.83
C SER A 219 23.64 6.31 7.51
N TYR A 220 23.55 7.39 8.30
CA TYR A 220 22.65 8.51 8.02
C TYR A 220 22.96 9.21 6.69
N SER A 221 24.25 9.43 6.40
CA SER A 221 24.71 10.07 5.17
C SER A 221 24.43 9.20 3.94
N LEU A 222 24.74 7.90 4.01
CA LEU A 222 24.40 6.90 2.99
C LEU A 222 22.89 6.93 2.71
N HIS A 223 22.09 7.01 3.76
CA HIS A 223 20.65 7.00 3.67
C HIS A 223 20.09 8.25 2.97
N ARG A 224 20.58 9.43 3.36
CA ARG A 224 20.07 10.70 2.85
C ARG A 224 20.62 11.08 1.47
N PHE A 225 21.91 10.85 1.24
CA PHE A 225 22.60 11.33 0.02
C PHE A 225 22.74 10.30 -1.08
N ILE A 226 22.72 9.00 -0.78
CA ILE A 226 22.91 7.97 -1.80
C ILE A 226 21.59 7.25 -2.07
N LEU A 227 20.95 6.68 -1.04
CA LEU A 227 19.75 5.87 -1.22
C LEU A 227 18.59 6.70 -1.78
N LYS A 228 18.21 7.82 -1.14
CA LYS A 228 17.09 8.66 -1.62
C LYS A 228 17.20 9.13 -3.08
N PRO A 229 18.31 9.75 -3.53
CA PRO A 229 18.40 10.21 -4.92
C PRO A 229 18.57 9.06 -5.92
N CYS A 230 19.26 7.97 -5.55
CA CYS A 230 19.42 6.82 -6.44
C CYS A 230 18.06 6.12 -6.68
N PHE A 231 17.28 5.90 -5.62
CA PHE A 231 15.92 5.37 -5.74
C PHE A 231 15.01 6.28 -6.55
N LYS A 232 15.06 7.61 -6.34
CA LYS A 232 14.28 8.55 -7.15
C LYS A 232 14.65 8.49 -8.63
N LYS A 233 15.94 8.38 -8.96
CA LYS A 233 16.41 8.24 -10.35
C LYS A 233 15.96 6.92 -10.97
N ILE A 234 16.09 5.80 -10.26
CA ILE A 234 15.67 4.48 -10.73
C ILE A 234 14.14 4.44 -10.91
N TRP A 235 13.37 4.91 -9.93
CA TRP A 235 11.91 4.93 -9.99
C TRP A 235 11.40 5.80 -11.14
N ASN A 236 11.96 6.99 -11.32
CA ASN A 236 11.59 7.86 -12.44
C ASN A 236 11.94 7.25 -13.81
N LYS A 237 13.00 6.44 -13.89
CA LYS A 237 13.43 5.82 -15.16
C LYS A 237 12.57 4.62 -15.56
N PHE A 238 12.05 3.87 -14.59
CA PHE A 238 11.36 2.59 -14.85
C PHE A 238 9.85 2.59 -14.58
N MET A 239 9.32 3.45 -13.69
CA MET A 239 7.91 3.37 -13.26
C MET A 239 7.02 4.52 -13.77
N LYS A 240 7.57 5.72 -14.02
CA LYS A 240 6.79 6.85 -14.54
C LYS A 240 6.13 6.64 -15.91
N PRO A 241 6.83 6.13 -16.95
CA PRO A 241 6.23 6.03 -18.28
C PRO A 241 5.08 5.02 -18.35
N SER A 242 5.05 3.98 -17.51
CA SER A 242 3.96 3.00 -17.49
C SER A 242 2.73 3.50 -16.74
N TYR A 243 2.92 4.24 -15.63
CA TYR A 243 1.80 4.65 -14.77
C TYR A 243 0.94 5.76 -15.39
N ASP A 244 1.57 6.74 -16.05
CA ASP A 244 0.85 7.87 -16.65
C ASP A 244 0.06 7.43 -17.91
N ASP A 245 0.59 6.49 -18.71
CA ASP A 245 -0.11 5.92 -19.87
C ASP A 245 -1.33 5.06 -19.46
N ASP A 246 -1.21 4.24 -18.41
CA ASP A 246 -2.29 3.35 -17.96
C ASP A 246 -3.49 4.11 -17.38
N ILE A 247 -3.25 5.18 -16.60
CA ILE A 247 -4.32 6.03 -16.06
C ILE A 247 -5.01 6.84 -17.17
N GLN A 248 -4.24 7.34 -18.13
CA GLN A 248 -4.81 8.13 -19.23
C GLN A 248 -5.65 7.25 -20.16
N ASN A 249 -5.21 6.02 -20.46
CA ASN A 249 -5.97 5.06 -21.26
C ASN A 249 -7.27 4.61 -20.59
N SER A 250 -7.22 4.27 -19.29
CA SER A 250 -8.42 3.85 -18.55
C SER A 250 -9.46 4.97 -18.41
N THR A 251 -9.03 6.21 -18.18
CA THR A 251 -9.94 7.37 -18.10
C THR A 251 -10.58 7.70 -19.47
N ASN A 252 -9.80 7.60 -20.55
CA ASN A 252 -10.31 7.82 -21.91
C ASN A 252 -11.30 6.73 -22.33
N GLN A 253 -11.07 5.48 -21.92
CA GLN A 253 -11.98 4.37 -22.20
C GLN A 253 -13.34 4.56 -21.51
N ALA A 254 -13.36 4.94 -20.23
CA ALA A 254 -14.61 5.20 -19.52
C ALA A 254 -15.45 6.32 -20.18
N LYS A 255 -14.81 7.42 -20.59
CA LYS A 255 -15.48 8.51 -21.31
C LYS A 255 -16.02 8.09 -22.67
N HIS A 256 -15.33 7.18 -23.36
CA HIS A 256 -15.79 6.63 -24.64
C HIS A 256 -17.07 5.81 -24.45
N GLU A 257 -17.12 4.96 -23.42
CA GLU A 257 -18.31 4.16 -23.09
C GLU A 257 -19.51 5.05 -22.73
N GLU A 258 -19.30 6.10 -21.93
CA GLU A 258 -20.33 7.09 -21.59
C GLU A 258 -20.87 7.81 -22.84
N HIS A 259 -19.97 8.19 -23.75
CA HIS A 259 -20.34 8.82 -25.02
C HIS A 259 -21.17 7.89 -25.92
N GLU A 260 -20.77 6.63 -26.08
CA GLU A 260 -21.54 5.67 -26.87
C GLU A 260 -22.93 5.44 -26.30
N ALA A 261 -23.05 5.33 -24.96
CA ALA A 261 -24.33 5.20 -24.29
C ALA A 261 -25.24 6.41 -24.53
N LEU A 262 -24.70 7.64 -24.44
CA LEU A 262 -25.44 8.86 -24.74
C LEU A 262 -25.91 8.90 -26.20
N ILE A 263 -25.06 8.52 -27.15
CA ILE A 263 -25.44 8.44 -28.58
C ILE A 263 -26.60 7.47 -28.79
N GLN A 264 -26.60 6.31 -28.13
CA GLN A 264 -27.68 5.33 -28.23
C GLN A 264 -29.02 5.92 -27.75
N LEU A 265 -29.02 6.67 -26.65
CA LEU A 265 -30.22 7.35 -26.13
C LEU A 265 -30.73 8.44 -27.09
N MET A 266 -29.82 9.17 -27.72
CA MET A 266 -30.13 10.27 -28.64
C MET A 266 -30.62 9.82 -30.02
N ARG A 267 -30.28 8.60 -30.45
CA ARG A 267 -30.51 8.10 -31.82
C ARG A 267 -31.97 8.19 -32.26
N LYS A 268 -32.91 7.83 -31.37
CA LYS A 268 -34.35 7.82 -31.71
C LYS A 268 -34.85 9.21 -32.09
N GLU A 269 -34.44 10.22 -31.33
CA GLU A 269 -34.84 11.60 -31.58
C GLU A 269 -34.13 12.19 -32.80
N ALA A 270 -32.85 11.84 -33.00
CA ALA A 270 -32.11 12.27 -34.18
C ALA A 270 -32.75 11.77 -35.48
N VAL A 271 -33.12 10.49 -35.56
CA VAL A 271 -33.82 9.92 -36.74
C VAL A 271 -35.13 10.65 -37.01
N ARG A 272 -35.89 10.97 -35.95
CA ARG A 272 -37.15 11.71 -36.06
C ARG A 272 -36.92 13.12 -36.63
N LEU A 273 -35.94 13.86 -36.13
CA LEU A 273 -35.61 15.19 -36.61
C LEU A 273 -35.07 15.17 -38.05
N THR A 274 -34.22 14.19 -38.39
CA THR A 274 -33.72 13.99 -39.75
C THR A 274 -34.86 13.82 -40.74
N ALA A 275 -35.85 12.97 -40.45
CA ALA A 275 -36.99 12.75 -41.35
C ALA A 275 -37.82 14.03 -41.58
N VAL A 276 -38.00 14.85 -40.53
CA VAL A 276 -38.71 16.14 -40.63
C VAL A 276 -37.94 17.14 -41.48
N GLU A 277 -36.62 17.23 -41.30
CA GLU A 277 -35.77 18.12 -42.09
C GLU A 277 -35.66 17.65 -43.55
N GLU A 278 -35.60 16.34 -43.81
CA GLU A 278 -35.61 15.78 -45.17
C GLU A 278 -36.89 16.13 -45.93
N GLN A 279 -38.06 16.01 -45.30
CA GLN A 279 -39.35 16.34 -45.93
C GLN A 279 -39.43 17.82 -46.34
N ARG A 280 -38.78 18.71 -45.59
CA ARG A 280 -38.76 20.16 -45.83
C ARG A 280 -37.58 20.61 -46.68
N LYS A 281 -36.74 19.66 -47.14
CA LYS A 281 -35.46 19.94 -47.81
C LYS A 281 -34.54 20.85 -47.00
N GLY A 282 -34.61 20.72 -45.68
CA GLY A 282 -33.88 21.50 -44.69
C GLY A 282 -32.44 21.00 -44.48
N LEU A 283 -31.91 21.22 -43.29
CA LEU A 283 -30.51 20.92 -42.96
C LEU A 283 -30.40 19.52 -42.34
N VAL A 284 -29.64 18.63 -43.00
CA VAL A 284 -29.40 17.26 -42.56
C VAL A 284 -27.90 17.01 -42.47
N ILE A 285 -27.40 16.64 -41.30
CA ILE A 285 -26.00 16.27 -41.09
C ILE A 285 -25.80 14.82 -41.57
N ILE A 286 -24.90 14.62 -42.53
CA ILE A 286 -24.60 13.31 -43.12
C ILE A 286 -23.49 12.61 -42.35
N ASP A 287 -22.42 13.35 -42.05
CA ASP A 287 -21.28 12.85 -41.30
C ASP A 287 -20.64 14.01 -40.56
N ALA A 288 -20.27 13.78 -39.31
CA ALA A 288 -19.51 14.74 -38.53
C ALA A 288 -18.54 14.04 -37.59
N SER A 289 -17.31 14.53 -37.56
CA SER A 289 -16.24 14.03 -36.71
C SER A 289 -15.56 15.16 -35.95
N TYR A 290 -15.21 14.89 -34.70
CA TYR A 290 -14.52 15.81 -33.80
C TYR A 290 -13.24 15.16 -33.28
N GLY A 291 -12.11 15.83 -33.50
CA GLY A 291 -10.79 15.31 -33.11
C GLY A 291 -9.64 15.98 -33.87
N CYS A 292 -8.54 15.25 -34.04
CA CYS A 292 -7.28 15.75 -34.60
C CYS A 292 -7.09 15.35 -36.08
N ASN A 293 -8.18 15.03 -36.80
CA ASN A 293 -8.14 14.52 -38.17
C ASN A 293 -7.35 13.19 -38.28
N ARG A 294 -7.48 12.33 -37.26
CA ARG A 294 -6.85 11.01 -37.16
C ARG A 294 -7.92 9.91 -37.23
N SER A 295 -7.50 8.65 -37.35
CA SER A 295 -8.42 7.50 -37.39
C SER A 295 -9.27 7.32 -36.12
N ASN A 296 -8.86 7.92 -35.00
CA ASN A 296 -9.52 7.81 -33.69
C ASN A 296 -10.39 9.04 -33.34
N ASP A 297 -10.79 9.83 -34.33
CA ASP A 297 -11.73 10.94 -34.12
C ASP A 297 -13.12 10.44 -33.74
N ILE A 298 -13.84 11.21 -32.93
CA ILE A 298 -15.15 10.83 -32.41
C ILE A 298 -16.22 11.16 -33.44
N ASN A 299 -17.15 10.23 -33.66
CA ASN A 299 -18.33 10.50 -34.49
C ASN A 299 -19.38 11.29 -33.70
N VAL A 300 -19.67 12.51 -34.15
CA VAL A 300 -20.59 13.45 -33.49
C VAL A 300 -21.80 13.80 -34.38
N THR A 301 -22.11 12.95 -35.36
CA THR A 301 -23.20 13.16 -36.33
C THR A 301 -24.56 13.27 -35.65
N ILE A 302 -24.88 12.33 -34.77
CA ILE A 302 -26.14 12.26 -34.03
C ILE A 302 -26.34 13.47 -33.11
N PRO A 303 -25.40 13.81 -32.21
CA PRO A 303 -25.57 14.97 -31.33
C PRO A 303 -25.66 16.29 -32.10
N LEU A 304 -24.91 16.45 -33.20
CA LEU A 304 -25.03 17.64 -34.06
C LEU A 304 -26.39 17.78 -34.72
N GLN A 305 -26.97 16.67 -35.21
CA GLN A 305 -28.32 16.70 -35.79
C GLN A 305 -29.37 17.17 -34.79
N LEU A 306 -29.23 16.81 -33.50
CA LEU A 306 -30.14 17.24 -32.44
C LEU A 306 -30.09 18.74 -32.16
N LEU A 307 -28.97 19.40 -32.48
CA LEU A 307 -28.78 20.85 -32.30
C LEU A 307 -29.38 21.67 -33.45
N VAL A 308 -29.77 21.03 -34.56
CA VAL A 308 -30.40 21.72 -35.71
C VAL A 308 -31.78 22.24 -35.31
N ARG A 309 -32.04 23.52 -35.59
CA ARG A 309 -33.33 24.18 -35.36
C ARG A 309 -33.69 25.03 -36.57
N ASN A 310 -34.90 24.83 -37.10
CA ASN A 310 -35.41 25.57 -38.27
C ASN A 310 -34.44 25.53 -39.47
N SER A 311 -33.94 24.33 -39.80
CA SER A 311 -32.97 24.12 -40.89
C SER A 311 -31.68 24.94 -40.80
N LYS A 312 -31.26 25.32 -39.58
CA LYS A 312 -29.98 25.99 -39.28
C LYS A 312 -29.31 25.34 -38.07
N LEU A 313 -27.98 25.36 -38.05
CA LEU A 313 -27.18 25.01 -36.88
C LEU A 313 -26.29 26.20 -36.54
N ILE A 314 -26.43 26.68 -35.31
CA ILE A 314 -25.70 27.84 -34.78
C ILE A 314 -25.06 27.43 -33.45
N ILE A 315 -23.73 27.40 -33.42
CA ILE A 315 -22.90 27.26 -32.21
C ILE A 315 -22.12 28.56 -32.08
N GLN A 316 -22.29 29.23 -30.95
CA GLN A 316 -21.65 30.53 -30.69
C GLN A 316 -20.13 30.39 -30.64
N LYS A 317 -19.44 31.49 -30.92
CA LYS A 317 -17.99 31.60 -30.73
C LYS A 317 -17.65 31.40 -29.25
N ASP A 318 -16.48 30.83 -28.97
CA ASP A 318 -15.94 30.63 -27.61
C ASP A 318 -16.76 29.65 -26.73
N VAL A 319 -17.69 28.89 -27.32
CA VAL A 319 -18.31 27.73 -26.67
C VAL A 319 -17.41 26.52 -26.88
N ASP A 320 -16.92 25.94 -25.78
CA ASP A 320 -16.14 24.70 -25.82
C ASP A 320 -16.98 23.58 -26.43
N LYS A 321 -16.59 23.08 -27.61
CA LYS A 321 -17.31 22.01 -28.30
C LYS A 321 -17.34 20.71 -27.50
N ASN A 322 -16.34 20.50 -26.64
CA ASN A 322 -16.28 19.40 -25.68
C ASN A 322 -17.38 19.49 -24.59
N SER A 323 -17.96 20.66 -24.33
CA SER A 323 -19.04 20.84 -23.36
C SER A 323 -20.43 20.51 -23.92
N LEU A 324 -20.54 20.26 -25.23
CA LEU A 324 -21.80 19.94 -25.89
C LEU A 324 -22.25 18.51 -25.52
N ASN A 325 -23.57 18.33 -25.42
CA ASN A 325 -24.13 17.01 -25.11
C ASN A 325 -23.77 16.00 -26.20
N GLY A 326 -23.19 14.87 -25.79
CA GLY A 326 -22.71 13.83 -26.71
C GLY A 326 -21.38 14.16 -27.38
N PHE A 327 -20.63 15.15 -26.88
CA PHE A 327 -19.23 15.37 -27.23
C PHE A 327 -18.35 14.95 -26.05
N TYR A 328 -17.15 14.46 -26.36
CA TYR A 328 -16.05 14.38 -25.41
C TYR A 328 -14.72 14.60 -26.14
N ASP A 329 -13.64 14.76 -25.39
CA ASP A 329 -12.30 14.98 -25.93
C ASP A 329 -11.37 13.80 -25.56
N PRO A 330 -10.89 13.01 -26.53
CA PRO A 330 -9.93 11.93 -26.30
C PRO A 330 -8.47 12.41 -26.34
N PHE A 331 -8.22 13.64 -26.82
CA PHE A 331 -6.89 14.21 -27.04
C PHE A 331 -6.76 15.55 -26.32
N PRO A 332 -6.74 15.54 -24.97
CA PRO A 332 -6.47 16.74 -24.21
C PRO A 332 -5.11 17.33 -24.64
N TYR A 333 -5.05 18.65 -24.78
CA TYR A 333 -3.86 19.42 -25.18
C TYR A 333 -3.46 19.38 -26.66
N GLU A 334 -4.15 18.64 -27.52
CA GLU A 334 -3.98 18.76 -28.97
C GLU A 334 -5.00 19.75 -29.58
N GLN A 335 -4.65 20.34 -30.73
CA GLN A 335 -5.55 21.24 -31.46
C GLN A 335 -6.59 20.42 -32.23
N LYS A 336 -7.88 20.68 -31.96
CA LYS A 336 -8.99 19.91 -32.51
C LYS A 336 -9.78 20.67 -33.56
N TRP A 337 -10.40 19.90 -34.44
CA TRP A 337 -11.28 20.40 -35.48
C TRP A 337 -12.61 19.64 -35.46
N LEU A 338 -13.66 20.35 -35.83
CA LEU A 338 -14.97 19.78 -36.10
C LEU A 338 -15.17 19.76 -37.61
N LYS A 339 -15.20 18.57 -38.19
CA LYS A 339 -15.53 18.36 -39.59
C LYS A 339 -17.01 18.04 -39.70
N ILE A 340 -17.72 18.76 -40.57
CA ILE A 340 -19.16 18.57 -40.78
C ILE A 340 -19.43 18.45 -42.27
N ARG A 341 -20.07 17.36 -42.65
CA ARG A 341 -20.65 17.13 -43.97
C ARG A 341 -22.16 17.09 -43.85
N TYR A 342 -22.84 17.95 -44.61
CA TYR A 342 -24.29 18.12 -44.50
C TYR A 342 -24.96 18.30 -45.85
N LYS A 343 -26.27 18.09 -45.89
CA LYS A 343 -27.15 18.28 -47.03
C LYS A 343 -28.13 19.41 -46.71
N PHE A 344 -28.26 20.37 -47.62
CA PHE A 344 -29.22 21.47 -47.53
C PHE A 344 -29.79 21.74 -48.91
N LEU A 345 -31.13 21.83 -49.04
CA LEU A 345 -31.81 21.95 -50.34
C LEU A 345 -31.32 20.90 -51.36
N GLU A 346 -31.14 19.66 -50.89
CA GLU A 346 -30.62 18.53 -51.65
C GLU A 346 -29.16 18.63 -52.13
N GLN A 347 -28.46 19.74 -51.84
CA GLN A 347 -27.06 19.94 -52.19
C GLN A 347 -26.14 19.57 -51.03
N LEU A 348 -25.02 18.93 -51.35
CA LEU A 348 -24.04 18.47 -50.38
C LEU A 348 -23.03 19.57 -50.08
N HIS A 349 -22.68 19.72 -48.81
CA HIS A 349 -21.78 20.74 -48.30
C HIS A 349 -20.81 20.11 -47.28
N GLU A 350 -19.60 20.66 -47.17
CA GLU A 350 -18.61 20.28 -46.17
C GLU A 350 -17.87 21.52 -45.64
N CYS A 351 -17.60 21.50 -44.33
CA CYS A 351 -16.74 22.49 -43.69
C CYS A 351 -15.90 21.85 -42.58
N ILE A 352 -14.75 22.47 -42.31
CA ILE A 352 -13.87 22.14 -41.18
C ILE A 352 -13.75 23.40 -40.34
N ILE A 353 -14.08 23.31 -39.06
CA ILE A 353 -14.17 24.45 -38.16
C ILE A 353 -13.29 24.17 -36.93
N SER A 354 -12.44 25.13 -36.54
CA SER A 354 -11.57 24.96 -35.36
C SER A 354 -12.38 24.90 -34.06
N GLU A 355 -11.81 24.36 -32.99
CA GLU A 355 -12.53 24.12 -31.73
C GLU A 355 -13.26 25.36 -31.16
N HIS A 356 -12.72 26.57 -31.31
CA HIS A 356 -13.26 27.79 -30.68
C HIS A 356 -14.01 28.70 -31.67
N ASP A 357 -14.01 28.34 -32.96
CA ASP A 357 -14.72 29.10 -33.99
C ASP A 357 -16.22 28.79 -33.98
N ALA A 358 -17.02 29.84 -34.23
CA ALA A 358 -18.46 29.75 -34.37
C ALA A 358 -18.85 28.84 -35.54
N VAL A 359 -19.87 28.00 -35.30
CA VAL A 359 -20.48 27.16 -36.36
C VAL A 359 -21.78 27.79 -36.77
N GLU A 360 -21.86 28.29 -37.99
CA GLU A 360 -23.10 28.79 -38.58
C GLU A 360 -23.28 28.12 -39.93
N ILE A 361 -24.21 27.18 -40.04
CA ILE A 361 -24.55 26.47 -41.28
C ILE A 361 -26.07 26.48 -41.48
N PRO A 362 -26.56 26.51 -42.73
CA PRO A 362 -25.84 26.37 -44.00
C PRO A 362 -25.18 27.66 -44.52
N LYS A 363 -24.00 27.54 -45.16
CA LYS A 363 -23.33 28.61 -45.94
C LYS A 363 -23.11 28.16 -47.38
N GLN A 364 -23.26 29.07 -48.34
CA GLN A 364 -23.06 28.77 -49.78
C GLN A 364 -21.61 28.33 -50.09
N ASN A 365 -20.62 28.94 -49.42
CA ASN A 365 -19.20 28.64 -49.65
C ASN A 365 -18.78 27.22 -49.23
N HIS A 366 -19.63 26.49 -48.52
CA HIS A 366 -19.36 25.11 -48.10
C HIS A 366 -19.83 24.08 -49.14
N ARG A 367 -20.49 24.51 -50.22
CA ARG A 367 -21.10 23.61 -51.19
C ARG A 367 -20.05 22.80 -51.95
N ILE A 368 -20.22 21.48 -51.96
CA ILE A 368 -19.41 20.55 -52.75
C ILE A 368 -20.17 20.26 -54.05
N SER A 369 -20.10 21.22 -54.98
CA SER A 369 -20.44 21.17 -56.43
C SER A 369 -21.05 22.47 -56.94
#